data_AF-A0A5S9RA27-F1
#
_entry.id   AF-A0A5S9RA27-F1
#
_cell.length_a   1.000
_cell.length_b   1.000
_cell.length_c   1.000
_cell.angle_alpha   90.00
_cell.angle_beta   90.00
_cell.angle_gamma   90.00
#
_symmetry.space_group_name_H-M   'P 1'
#
loop_
_entity.id
_entity.type
_entity.pdbx_description
1 polymer ?
#
loop_
_entity_poly.entity_id
_entity_poly.type
_entity_poly.pdbx_seq_one_letter_code
_entity_poly.pdbx_strand_id
1 'polypeptide(L)'
;MQRVTIGRYREIPADIPRQENFVPAQDAYSGWIEGVRDDGTEWILFLDSEGSPSVYWPNREARSVEPDGGAVVGDPVFLTEDPTLAGPLSQR
;
A
#
# COMPACT_ATOMS: atom_id res chain seq x y z
N MET A 1 15.38 -4.34 16.83
CA MET A 1 14.57 -5.16 15.89
C MET A 1 13.42 -4.27 15.44
N GLN A 2 13.40 -3.87 14.17
CA GLN A 2 12.39 -2.95 13.65
C GLN A 2 11.30 -3.77 12.96
N ARG A 3 10.10 -3.81 13.54
CA ARG A 3 8.95 -4.60 13.03
C ARG A 3 8.02 -3.80 12.12
N VAL A 4 8.29 -2.50 11.99
CA VAL A 4 7.46 -1.53 11.27
C VAL A 4 8.35 -0.58 10.48
N THR A 5 8.00 -0.40 9.22
CA THR A 5 8.62 0.58 8.31
C THR A 5 7.59 1.65 7.97
N ILE A 6 8.06 2.89 7.87
CA ILE A 6 7.26 4.05 7.44
C ILE A 6 7.95 4.63 6.21
N GLY A 7 7.18 4.87 5.16
CA GLY A 7 7.68 5.42 3.91
C GLY A 7 6.78 6.50 3.33
N ARG A 8 7.35 7.28 2.41
CA ARG A 8 6.64 8.26 1.58
C ARG A 8 6.97 7.95 0.13
N TYR A 9 5.97 7.99 -0.73
CA TYR A 9 6.21 7.84 -2.16
C TYR A 9 6.87 9.11 -2.70
N ARG A 10 7.82 8.94 -3.61
CA ARG A 10 8.35 10.06 -4.40
C ARG A 10 7.42 10.26 -5.58
N GLU A 11 7.31 11.51 -6.04
CA GLU A 11 6.62 11.80 -7.30
C GLU A 11 7.24 10.97 -8.43
N ILE A 12 6.38 10.25 -9.16
CA ILE A 12 6.81 9.53 -10.35
C ILE A 12 6.96 10.55 -11.47
N PRO A 13 8.09 10.57 -12.19
CA PRO A 13 8.20 11.28 -13.44
C PRO A 13 7.08 10.86 -14.42
N ALA A 14 6.46 11.84 -15.09
CA ALA A 14 5.29 11.61 -15.96
C ALA A 14 5.56 10.73 -17.19
N ASP A 15 6.83 10.41 -17.47
CA ASP A 15 7.33 9.65 -18.61
C ASP A 15 7.39 8.13 -18.37
N ILE A 16 7.05 7.63 -17.17
CA ILE A 16 6.99 6.18 -16.92
C ILE A 16 5.69 5.60 -17.51
N PRO A 17 5.78 4.64 -18.46
CA PRO A 17 4.59 4.04 -19.07
C PRO A 17 3.78 3.26 -18.02
N ARG A 18 2.50 3.64 -17.87
CA ARG A 18 1.55 2.97 -16.98
C ARG A 18 1.03 1.70 -17.65
N GLN A 19 0.98 0.59 -16.91
CA GLN A 19 0.29 -0.61 -17.38
C GLN A 19 -1.22 -0.39 -17.33
N GLU A 20 -1.94 -0.77 -18.40
CA GLU A 20 -3.40 -0.77 -18.40
C GLU A 20 -3.90 -1.71 -17.28
N ASN A 21 -4.84 -1.23 -16.46
CA ASN A 21 -5.43 -1.92 -15.30
C ASN A 21 -4.55 -2.03 -14.04
N PHE A 22 -3.41 -1.34 -13.98
CA PHE A 22 -2.63 -1.20 -12.76
C PHE A 22 -2.60 0.26 -12.31
N VAL A 23 -3.14 0.55 -11.12
CA VAL A 23 -2.91 1.83 -10.44
C VAL A 23 -1.79 1.60 -9.42
N PRO A 24 -0.57 2.10 -9.68
CA PRO A 24 0.50 2.08 -8.68
C PRO A 24 0.02 2.74 -7.38
N ALA A 25 0.32 2.16 -6.22
CA ALA A 25 -0.08 2.73 -4.93
C ALA A 25 0.39 4.19 -4.74
N GLN A 26 1.55 4.52 -5.29
CA GLN A 26 2.12 5.88 -5.37
C GLN A 26 1.30 6.89 -6.17
N ASP A 27 0.40 6.46 -7.07
CA ASP A 27 -0.55 7.35 -7.76
C ASP A 27 -1.81 7.64 -6.90
N ALA A 28 -2.07 6.82 -5.87
CA ALA A 28 -3.27 6.92 -5.02
C ALA A 28 -2.97 7.41 -3.59
N TYR A 29 -1.76 7.21 -3.10
CA TYR A 29 -1.38 7.43 -1.71
C TYR A 29 -0.06 8.19 -1.61
N SER A 30 0.13 8.98 -0.55
CA SER A 30 1.36 9.76 -0.35
C SER A 30 2.43 9.00 0.44
N GLY A 31 2.03 7.92 1.12
CA GLY A 31 2.91 7.15 1.96
C GLY A 31 2.29 5.88 2.48
N TRP A 32 3.07 5.14 3.25
CA TRP A 32 2.66 3.88 3.82
C TRP A 32 3.31 3.63 5.18
N ILE A 33 2.65 2.78 5.95
CA ILE A 33 3.16 2.16 7.16
C ILE A 33 2.95 0.67 6.95
N GLU A 34 3.98 -0.13 7.13
CA GLU A 34 3.92 -1.58 6.92
C GLU A 34 4.65 -2.31 8.04
N GLY A 35 4.29 -3.57 8.25
CA GLY A 35 4.96 -4.37 9.26
C GLY A 35 4.64 -5.85 9.19
N VAL A 36 5.28 -6.58 10.09
CA VAL A 36 5.13 -8.03 10.25
C VAL A 36 4.52 -8.31 11.62
N ARG A 37 3.44 -9.10 11.66
CA ARG A 37 2.82 -9.57 12.91
C ARG A 37 3.64 -10.70 13.54
N ASP A 38 3.29 -11.07 14.77
CA ASP A 38 3.98 -12.14 15.50
C ASP A 38 3.82 -13.52 14.83
N ASP A 39 2.76 -13.72 14.04
CA ASP A 39 2.53 -14.93 13.24
C ASP A 39 3.29 -14.94 11.90
N GLY A 40 4.07 -13.89 11.61
CA GLY A 40 4.83 -13.74 10.36
C GLY A 40 4.04 -13.15 9.19
N THR A 41 2.74 -12.87 9.36
CA THR A 41 1.94 -12.22 8.30
C THR A 41 2.30 -10.75 8.15
N GLU A 42 2.32 -10.27 6.91
CA GLU A 42 2.64 -8.88 6.59
C GLU A 42 1.37 -8.07 6.33
N TRP A 43 1.42 -6.78 6.66
CA TRP A 43 0.33 -5.83 6.48
C TRP A 43 0.84 -4.48 6.00
N ILE A 44 -0.07 -3.68 5.45
CA ILE A 44 0.22 -2.31 5.03
C ILE A 44 -0.97 -1.39 5.29
N LEU A 45 -0.68 -0.16 5.69
CA LEU A 45 -1.59 0.95 5.84
C LEU A 45 -1.11 2.07 4.92
N PHE A 46 -1.96 2.49 3.99
CA PHE A 46 -1.69 3.62 3.12
C PHE A 46 -2.17 4.93 3.72
N LEU A 47 -1.43 6.00 3.42
CA LEU A 47 -1.68 7.36 3.90
C LEU A 47 -2.14 8.26 2.76
N ASP A 48 -3.10 9.14 3.02
CA ASP A 48 -3.56 10.16 2.07
C ASP A 48 -2.54 11.31 1.89
N SER A 49 -2.89 12.33 1.11
CA SER A 49 -2.02 13.50 0.84
C SER A 49 -1.62 14.28 2.09
N GLU A 50 -2.41 14.27 3.15
CA GLU A 50 -2.11 14.93 4.42
C GLU A 50 -1.28 14.03 5.36
N GLY A 51 -1.12 12.75 5.00
CA GLY A 51 -0.46 11.74 5.81
C GLY A 51 -1.39 11.05 6.80
N SER A 52 -2.71 11.21 6.65
CA SER A 52 -3.70 10.54 7.49
C SER A 52 -3.92 9.09 7.03
N PRO A 53 -4.22 8.15 7.95
CA PRO A 53 -4.58 6.78 7.61
C PRO A 53 -5.78 6.72 6.65
N SER A 54 -5.60 6.09 5.49
CA SER A 54 -6.65 5.99 4.46
C SER A 54 -7.15 4.56 4.27
N VAL A 55 -6.25 3.62 3.96
CA VAL A 55 -6.64 2.23 3.65
C VAL A 55 -5.70 1.25 4.30
N TYR A 56 -6.26 0.31 5.05
CA TYR A 56 -5.53 -0.77 5.66
C TYR A 56 -5.76 -2.10 4.93
N TRP A 57 -4.68 -2.82 4.67
CA TRP A 57 -4.70 -4.16 4.13
C TRP A 57 -4.14 -5.13 5.17
N PRO A 58 -4.95 -6.09 5.64
CA PRO A 58 -4.51 -7.02 6.66
C PRO A 58 -3.47 -8.00 6.12
N ASN A 59 -3.45 -8.26 4.82
CA ASN A 59 -2.53 -9.21 4.21
C ASN A 59 -1.86 -8.60 2.97
N ARG A 60 -0.57 -8.89 2.82
CA ARG A 60 0.18 -8.67 1.58
C ARG A 60 1.15 -9.82 1.37
N GLU A 61 1.63 -9.96 0.15
CA GLU A 61 2.71 -10.90 -0.17
C GLU A 61 3.96 -10.57 0.65
N ALA A 62 4.48 -11.61 1.31
CA ALA A 62 5.63 -11.48 2.18
C ALA A 62 6.89 -11.07 1.40
N ARG A 63 7.78 -10.33 2.05
CA ARG A 63 9.06 -9.91 1.45
C ARG A 63 9.99 -11.07 1.09
N SER A 64 9.76 -12.24 1.68
CA SER A 64 10.45 -13.47 1.30
C SER A 64 10.10 -13.95 -0.11
N VAL A 65 8.95 -13.51 -0.65
CA VAL A 65 8.50 -13.78 -2.02
C VAL A 65 8.98 -12.67 -2.95
N GLU A 66 8.74 -11.41 -2.58
CA GLU A 66 9.14 -10.21 -3.34
C GLU A 66 9.92 -9.25 -2.43
N PRO A 67 11.23 -9.04 -2.62
CA PRO A 67 12.09 -8.33 -1.67
C PRO A 67 11.64 -6.91 -1.31
N ASP A 68 10.98 -6.22 -2.25
CA ASP A 68 10.47 -4.85 -2.08
C ASP A 68 9.06 -4.82 -1.44
N GLY A 69 8.54 -5.99 -1.06
CA GLY A 69 7.18 -6.20 -0.59
C GLY A 69 6.22 -6.32 -1.76
N GLY A 70 5.46 -7.41 -1.81
CA GLY A 70 4.61 -7.71 -2.96
C GLY A 70 3.21 -7.07 -2.89
N ALA A 71 2.32 -7.61 -3.73
CA ALA A 71 0.95 -7.13 -3.88
C ALA A 71 0.13 -7.27 -2.58
N VAL A 72 -0.91 -6.44 -2.44
CA VAL A 72 -1.89 -6.57 -1.36
C VAL A 72 -2.89 -7.69 -1.67
N VAL A 73 -3.35 -8.41 -0.64
CA VAL A 73 -4.19 -9.60 -0.80
C VAL A 73 -5.47 -9.48 0.04
N GLY A 74 -6.61 -9.84 -0.56
CA GLY A 74 -7.91 -9.87 0.11
C GLY A 74 -8.69 -8.56 0.00
N ASP A 75 -9.48 -8.23 1.01
CA ASP A 75 -10.29 -7.02 1.00
C ASP A 75 -9.65 -5.88 1.84
N PRO A 76 -9.66 -4.64 1.32
CA PRO A 76 -9.23 -3.49 2.08
C PRO A 76 -10.20 -3.14 3.20
N VAL A 77 -9.66 -2.52 4.25
CA VAL A 77 -10.42 -1.78 5.26
C VAL A 77 -10.21 -0.29 5.01
N PHE A 78 -11.26 0.39 4.54
CA PHE A 78 -11.25 1.83 4.35
C PHE A 78 -11.44 2.53 5.70
N LEU A 79 -10.54 3.46 6.01
CA LEU A 79 -10.51 4.22 7.26
C LEU A 79 -10.92 5.69 7.06
N THR A 80 -11.07 6.10 5.80
CA THR A 80 -11.61 7.40 5.37
C THR A 80 -13.13 7.31 5.22
N GLU A 81 -13.82 8.42 5.52
CA GLU A 81 -15.26 8.59 5.31
C GLU A 81 -15.65 8.59 3.82
N ASP A 82 -14.68 8.84 2.93
CA ASP A 82 -14.83 8.77 1.48
C ASP A 82 -14.06 7.56 0.90
N PRO A 83 -14.75 6.45 0.59
CA PRO A 83 -14.15 5.27 0.01
C PRO A 83 -13.72 5.45 -1.46
N THR A 84 -14.08 6.57 -2.12
CA THR A 84 -13.71 6.83 -3.51
C THR A 84 -12.28 7.38 -3.67
N LEU A 85 -11.70 7.93 -2.59
CA LEU A 85 -10.30 8.35 -2.54
C LEU A 85 -9.32 7.19 -2.45
N ALA A 86 -9.81 6.04 -2.03
CA ALA A 86 -9.07 4.81 -2.01
C ALA A 86 -9.18 4.12 -3.37
N GLY A 87 -8.35 4.55 -4.32
CA GLY A 87 -8.32 3.96 -5.66
C GLY A 87 -8.18 2.43 -5.59
N PRO A 88 -8.81 1.67 -6.50
CA PRO A 88 -8.72 0.22 -6.49
C PRO A 88 -7.27 -0.18 -6.76
N LEU A 89 -6.60 -0.71 -5.74
CA LEU A 89 -5.35 -1.44 -5.92
C LEU A 89 -5.71 -2.79 -6.56
N SER A 90 -5.06 -3.11 -7.68
CA SER A 90 -5.32 -4.38 -8.36
C SER A 90 -4.89 -5.54 -7.47
N GLN A 91 -5.83 -6.42 -7.15
CA GLN A 91 -5.55 -7.73 -6.56
C GLN A 91 -4.95 -8.62 -7.66
N ARG A 92 -3.90 -9.39 -7.36
CA ARG A 92 -3.35 -10.43 -8.24
C ARG A 92 -3.85 -11.80 -7.85
#